data_AF-A0A9Q0RFG1-F1
#
_entry.id   AF-A0A9Q0RFG1-F1
#
_cell.length_a   1.000
_cell.length_b   1.000
_cell.length_c   1.000
_cell.angle_alpha   90.00
_cell.angle_beta   90.00
_cell.angle_gamma   90.00
#
_symmetry.space_group_name_H-M   'P 1'
#
loop_
_entity.id
_entity.type
_entity.pdbx_description
1 polymer ?
#
loop_
_entity_poly.entity_id
_entity_poly.type
_entity_poly.pdbx_seq_one_letter_code
_entity_poly.pdbx_strand_id
1 'polypeptide(L)'
;MGNCDSKGKEMFERSKKIEKKIKDDQAAFENEIKLLLLGSGDSGKSTFARQMKIVHLNGFSLKEKKEFIPPIYNNIIQNIKSLILASKRFEISLSPQNEEKAEYFEKVSPYDSNLNPEIAKNVISLWEDKIQSTFQLS
;
A
#
# COMPACT_ATOMS: atom_id res chain seq x y z
N MET A 1 -11.04 49.45 32.04
CA MET A 1 -9.71 49.11 31.47
C MET A 1 -9.27 47.78 32.07
N GLY A 2 -9.20 46.68 31.29
CA GLY A 2 -8.87 45.37 31.88
C GLY A 2 -8.67 44.18 30.93
N ASN A 3 -8.74 44.36 29.60
CA ASN A 3 -8.71 43.25 28.64
C ASN A 3 -7.45 43.20 27.73
N CYS A 4 -6.45 44.06 27.97
CA CYS A 4 -5.21 44.06 27.17
C CYS A 4 -4.11 43.15 27.78
N ASP A 5 -4.07 43.00 29.11
CA ASP A 5 -3.02 42.21 29.80
C ASP A 5 -3.26 40.70 29.78
N SER A 6 -4.52 40.26 29.73
CA SER A 6 -4.87 38.82 29.68
C SER A 6 -4.47 38.17 28.37
N LYS A 7 -4.70 38.85 27.22
CA LYS A 7 -4.26 38.37 25.90
C LYS A 7 -2.73 38.31 25.76
N GLY A 8 -2.02 39.28 26.34
CA GLY A 8 -0.55 39.29 26.36
C GLY A 8 0.02 38.12 27.16
N LYS A 9 -0.56 37.81 28.32
CA LYS A 9 -0.18 36.64 29.14
C LYS A 9 -0.47 35.31 28.46
N GLU A 10 -1.63 35.15 27.83
CA GLU A 10 -1.95 33.93 27.07
C GLU A 10 -1.00 33.73 25.89
N MET A 11 -0.68 34.80 25.16
CA MET A 11 0.25 34.74 24.04
C MET A 11 1.68 34.43 24.52
N PHE A 12 2.11 35.01 25.64
CA PHE A 12 3.40 34.71 26.26
C PHE A 12 3.51 33.25 26.73
N GLU A 13 2.49 32.74 27.43
CA GLU A 13 2.45 31.33 27.86
C GLU A 13 2.41 30.37 26.67
N ARG A 14 1.72 30.74 25.59
CA ARG A 14 1.73 29.97 24.34
C ARG A 14 3.12 29.97 23.69
N SER A 15 3.78 31.12 23.60
CA SER A 15 5.15 31.23 23.08
C SER A 15 6.14 30.42 23.90
N LYS A 16 6.06 30.48 25.24
CA LYS A 16 6.90 29.70 26.14
C LYS A 16 6.70 28.19 25.97
N LYS A 17 5.45 27.74 25.78
CA LYS A 17 5.15 26.32 25.46
C LYS A 17 5.73 25.90 24.12
N ILE A 18 5.66 26.77 23.11
CA ILE A 18 6.23 26.51 21.78
C ILE A 18 7.75 26.39 21.87
N GLU A 19 8.42 27.34 22.53
CA GLU A 19 9.88 27.31 22.71
C GLU A 19 10.35 26.06 23.47
N LYS A 20 9.61 25.67 24.52
CA LYS A 20 9.88 24.43 25.23
C LYS A 20 9.76 23.22 24.30
N LYS A 21 8.67 23.13 23.53
CA LYS A 21 8.47 22.04 22.58
C LYS A 21 9.56 21.98 21.51
N ILE A 22 10.00 23.14 20.99
CA ILE A 22 11.11 23.20 20.02
C ILE A 22 12.39 22.64 20.62
N LYS A 23 12.73 23.01 21.86
CA LYS A 23 13.92 22.48 22.55
C LYS A 23 13.82 20.98 22.79
N ASP A 24 12.66 20.50 23.24
CA ASP A 24 12.41 19.08 23.49
C ASP A 24 12.50 18.28 22.17
N ASP A 25 11.90 18.77 21.08
CA ASP A 25 11.95 18.17 19.74
C ASP A 25 13.39 18.17 19.17
N GLN A 26 14.17 19.24 19.42
CA GLN A 26 15.58 19.33 19.00
C GLN A 26 16.45 18.31 19.73
N ALA A 27 16.29 18.16 21.05
CA ALA A 27 16.99 17.15 21.82
C ALA A 27 16.61 15.72 21.37
N ALA A 28 15.34 15.48 21.04
CA ALA A 28 14.90 14.19 20.50
C ALA A 28 15.53 13.92 19.12
N PHE A 29 15.59 14.93 18.25
CA PHE A 29 16.19 14.83 16.92
C PHE A 29 17.70 14.57 16.96
N GLU A 30 18.43 15.20 17.89
CA GLU A 30 19.87 14.97 18.07
C GLU A 30 20.19 13.50 18.46
N ASN A 31 19.24 12.82 19.10
CA ASN A 31 19.36 11.41 19.48
C ASN A 31 18.72 10.44 18.46
N GLU A 32 18.14 10.94 17.36
CA GLU A 32 17.47 10.12 16.35
C GLU A 32 18.49 9.50 15.38
N ILE A 33 18.45 8.18 15.23
CA ILE A 33 19.24 7.47 14.22
C ILE A 33 18.40 7.33 12.94
N LYS A 34 18.88 7.90 11.84
CA LYS A 34 18.26 7.80 10.51
C LYS A 34 18.90 6.71 9.68
N LEU A 35 18.07 5.84 9.13
CA LEU A 35 18.49 4.74 8.27
C LEU A 35 17.99 4.98 6.84
N LEU A 36 18.89 4.87 5.87
CA LEU A 36 18.56 4.91 4.44
C LEU A 36 18.71 3.51 3.85
N LEU A 37 17.61 2.98 3.31
CA LEU A 37 17.59 1.69 2.62
C LEU A 37 17.77 1.92 1.12
N LEU A 38 18.87 1.43 0.55
CA LEU A 38 19.20 1.52 -0.88
C LEU A 38 19.07 0.16 -1.56
N GLY A 39 18.70 0.17 -2.84
CA GLY A 39 18.54 -1.04 -3.66
C GLY A 39 17.65 -0.80 -4.88
N SER A 40 17.76 -1.65 -5.88
CA SER A 40 16.95 -1.64 -7.10
C SER A 40 15.45 -1.72 -6.83
N GLY A 41 14.60 -1.46 -7.84
CA GLY A 41 13.17 -1.78 -7.76
C GLY A 41 12.95 -3.22 -7.26
N ASP A 42 11.91 -3.44 -6.45
CA ASP A 42 11.50 -4.76 -5.94
C ASP A 42 12.51 -5.56 -5.10
N SER A 43 13.65 -4.97 -4.71
CA SER A 43 14.63 -5.56 -3.79
C SER A 43 14.15 -5.80 -2.34
N GLY A 44 12.86 -5.59 -2.05
CA GLY A 44 12.28 -5.86 -0.73
C GLY A 44 12.50 -4.78 0.34
N LYS A 45 13.01 -3.58 -0.02
CA LYS A 45 13.19 -2.45 0.92
C LYS A 45 11.93 -2.13 1.74
N SER A 46 10.78 -2.04 1.06
CA SER A 46 9.49 -1.81 1.71
C SER A 46 9.11 -2.96 2.64
N THR A 47 9.45 -4.20 2.28
CA THR A 47 9.21 -5.38 3.11
C THR A 47 10.07 -5.34 4.37
N PHE A 48 11.35 -4.99 4.26
CA PHE A 48 12.23 -4.79 5.42
C PHE A 48 11.69 -3.71 6.36
N ALA A 49 11.28 -2.56 5.83
CA ALA A 49 10.69 -1.48 6.64
C ALA A 49 9.39 -1.92 7.34
N ARG A 50 8.53 -2.71 6.67
CA ARG A 50 7.33 -3.30 7.29
C ARG A 50 7.69 -4.27 8.41
N GLN A 51 8.72 -5.10 8.23
CA GLN A 51 9.17 -6.03 9.26
C GLN A 51 9.74 -5.30 10.49
N MET A 52 10.50 -4.23 10.28
CA MET A 52 10.98 -3.37 11.37
C MET A 52 9.81 -2.83 12.21
N LYS A 53 8.72 -2.42 11.56
CA LYS A 53 7.52 -1.96 12.26
C LYS A 53 6.85 -3.07 13.07
N ILE A 54 6.78 -4.29 12.52
CA ILE A 54 6.21 -5.46 13.22
C ILE A 54 7.00 -5.78 14.48
N VAL A 55 8.33 -5.82 14.40
CA VAL A 55 9.19 -6.25 15.50
C VAL A 55 9.40 -5.14 16.55
N HIS A 56 9.48 -3.89 16.12
CA HIS A 56 9.93 -2.78 17.00
C HIS A 56 8.89 -1.68 17.26
N LEU A 57 7.79 -1.61 16.50
CA LEU A 57 6.82 -0.51 16.57
C LEU A 57 5.38 -0.99 16.77
N ASN A 58 5.17 -2.04 17.58
CA ASN A 58 3.86 -2.60 17.93
C ASN A 58 3.00 -3.04 16.73
N GLY A 59 3.61 -3.30 15.57
CA GLY A 59 2.91 -3.74 14.36
C GLY A 59 1.98 -2.68 13.76
N PHE A 60 0.93 -3.14 13.07
CA PHE A 60 -0.01 -2.28 12.34
C PHE A 60 -1.35 -2.20 13.05
N SER A 61 -1.83 -0.97 13.25
CA SER A 61 -3.17 -0.70 13.75
C SER A 61 -4.26 -1.18 12.79
N LEU A 62 -5.49 -1.33 13.28
CA LEU A 62 -6.64 -1.68 12.43
C LEU A 62 -6.90 -0.65 11.34
N LYS A 63 -6.64 0.63 11.61
CA LYS A 63 -6.77 1.71 10.64
C LYS A 63 -5.78 1.53 9.49
N GLU A 64 -4.51 1.30 9.80
CA GLU A 64 -3.46 1.07 8.80
C GLU A 64 -3.70 -0.23 8.01
N LYS A 65 -4.18 -1.29 8.66
CA LYS A 65 -4.58 -2.53 7.96
C LYS A 65 -5.66 -2.27 6.91
N LYS A 66 -6.65 -1.41 7.22
CA LYS A 66 -7.68 -1.03 6.24
C LYS A 66 -7.10 -0.22 5.08
N GLU A 67 -6.11 0.63 5.33
CA GLU A 67 -5.40 1.38 4.29
C GLU A 67 -4.61 0.46 3.33
N PHE A 68 -4.25 -0.76 3.74
CA PHE A 68 -3.64 -1.76 2.86
C PHE A 68 -4.63 -2.53 1.98
N ILE A 69 -5.94 -2.47 2.24
CA ILE A 69 -6.92 -3.24 1.47
C ILE A 69 -6.93 -2.82 -0.02
N PRO A 70 -7.06 -1.52 -0.37
CA PRO A 70 -7.06 -1.11 -1.77
C PRO A 70 -5.79 -1.53 -2.55
N PRO A 71 -4.55 -1.32 -2.07
CA PRO A 71 -3.37 -1.74 -2.82
C PRO A 71 -3.27 -3.27 -2.97
N ILE A 72 -3.79 -4.06 -2.01
CA ILE A 72 -3.87 -5.53 -2.18
C ILE A 72 -4.78 -5.89 -3.35
N TYR A 73 -5.95 -5.24 -3.47
CA TYR A 73 -6.87 -5.47 -4.58
C TYR A 73 -6.27 -5.05 -5.93
N ASN A 74 -5.63 -3.89 -5.97
CA ASN A 74 -4.96 -3.40 -7.17
C ASN A 74 -3.88 -4.39 -7.63
N ASN A 75 -3.10 -4.93 -6.70
CA ASN A 75 -2.08 -5.94 -7.00
C ASN A 75 -2.68 -7.22 -7.57
N ILE A 76 -3.81 -7.70 -7.03
CA ILE A 76 -4.49 -8.90 -7.56
C ILE A 76 -4.93 -8.66 -9.01
N ILE A 77 -5.58 -7.54 -9.29
CA ILE A 77 -6.06 -7.21 -10.65
C ILE A 77 -4.88 -7.03 -11.62
N GLN A 78 -3.83 -6.32 -11.21
CA GLN A 78 -2.61 -6.14 -12.01
C GLN A 78 -1.94 -7.47 -12.33
N ASN A 79 -1.81 -8.37 -11.35
CA ASN A 79 -1.17 -9.66 -11.54
C ASN A 79 -1.99 -10.55 -12.49
N ILE A 80 -3.31 -10.60 -12.34
CA ILE A 80 -4.17 -11.35 -13.25
C ILE A 80 -4.09 -10.80 -14.68
N LYS A 81 -4.08 -9.47 -14.85
CA LYS A 81 -3.81 -8.84 -16.16
C LYS A 81 -2.49 -9.29 -16.75
N SER A 82 -1.40 -9.21 -15.97
CA SER A 82 -0.07 -9.60 -16.44
C SER A 82 -0.02 -11.07 -16.84
N LEU A 83 -0.71 -11.95 -16.10
CA LEU A 83 -0.81 -13.37 -16.42
C LEU A 83 -1.62 -13.65 -17.69
N ILE A 84 -2.72 -12.91 -17.93
CA ILE A 84 -3.49 -13.02 -19.18
C ILE A 84 -2.64 -12.58 -20.38
N LEU A 85 -1.90 -11.48 -20.25
CA LEU A 85 -0.98 -11.02 -21.30
C LEU A 85 0.13 -12.05 -21.57
N ALA A 86 0.67 -12.66 -20.51
CA ALA A 86 1.66 -13.70 -20.63
C ALA A 86 1.07 -14.98 -21.26
N SER A 87 -0.17 -15.37 -20.95
CA SER A 87 -0.79 -16.57 -21.52
C SER A 87 -0.97 -16.42 -23.02
N LYS A 88 -1.35 -15.22 -23.50
CA LYS A 88 -1.39 -14.88 -24.93
C LYS A 88 0.00 -14.97 -25.57
N ARG A 89 1.03 -14.45 -24.89
CA ARG A 89 2.43 -14.49 -25.38
C ARG A 89 2.98 -15.92 -25.51
N PHE A 90 2.62 -16.80 -24.58
CA PHE A 90 3.04 -18.20 -24.58
C PHE A 90 2.06 -19.13 -25.31
N GLU A 91 1.07 -18.57 -26.01
CA GLU A 91 0.06 -19.32 -26.77
C GLU A 91 -0.72 -20.36 -25.92
N ILE A 92 -0.94 -20.05 -24.64
CA ILE A 92 -1.71 -20.87 -23.72
C ILE A 92 -3.19 -20.53 -23.87
N SER A 93 -3.95 -21.41 -24.52
CA SER A 93 -5.39 -21.26 -24.70
C SER A 93 -6.14 -21.48 -23.38
N LEU A 94 -6.96 -20.48 -23.00
CA LEU A 94 -7.89 -20.57 -21.87
C LEU A 94 -9.15 -21.34 -22.28
N SER A 95 -9.94 -21.77 -21.31
CA SER A 95 -11.28 -22.28 -21.60
C SER A 95 -12.18 -21.17 -22.18
N PRO A 96 -13.14 -21.50 -23.06
CA PRO A 96 -14.03 -20.49 -23.67
C PRO A 96 -14.75 -19.61 -22.64
N GLN A 97 -15.11 -20.17 -21.49
CA GLN A 97 -15.76 -19.44 -20.39
C GLN A 97 -14.83 -18.43 -19.71
N ASN A 98 -13.52 -18.61 -19.83
CA ASN A 98 -12.51 -17.74 -19.24
C ASN A 98 -11.90 -16.76 -20.25
N GLU A 99 -12.06 -16.98 -21.55
CA GLU A 99 -11.69 -16.02 -22.59
C GLU A 99 -12.46 -14.70 -22.43
N GLU A 100 -13.78 -14.76 -22.25
CA GLU A 100 -14.62 -13.57 -22.02
C GLU A 100 -14.20 -12.81 -20.74
N LYS A 101 -13.89 -13.56 -19.67
CA LYS A 101 -13.39 -12.97 -18.41
C LYS A 101 -12.02 -12.33 -18.59
N ALA A 102 -11.15 -12.94 -19.38
CA ALA A 102 -9.84 -12.39 -19.69
C ALA A 102 -9.96 -11.05 -20.44
N GLU A 103 -10.84 -10.96 -21.44
CA GLU A 103 -11.12 -9.71 -22.14
C GLU A 103 -11.69 -8.61 -21.23
N TYR A 104 -12.55 -8.98 -20.28
CA TYR A 104 -13.02 -8.06 -19.24
C TYR A 104 -11.85 -7.51 -18.43
N PHE A 105 -10.99 -8.39 -17.91
CA PHE A 105 -9.85 -7.97 -17.10
C PHE A 105 -8.86 -7.12 -17.88
N GLU A 106 -8.69 -7.30 -19.20
CA GLU A 106 -7.82 -6.45 -20.02
C GLU A 106 -8.29 -4.99 -20.07
N LYS A 107 -9.60 -4.77 -20.08
CA LYS A 107 -10.21 -3.43 -20.15
C LYS A 107 -10.31 -2.75 -18.79
N VAL A 108 -10.34 -3.53 -17.72
CA VAL A 108 -10.49 -3.04 -16.35
C VAL A 108 -9.27 -2.24 -15.88
N SER A 109 -9.50 -1.05 -15.33
CA SER A 109 -8.47 -0.30 -14.60
C SER A 109 -8.33 -0.85 -13.18
N PRO A 110 -7.11 -1.23 -12.74
CA PRO A 110 -6.88 -1.70 -11.37
C PRO A 110 -7.22 -0.65 -10.30
N TYR A 111 -7.21 0.64 -10.65
CA TYR A 111 -7.44 1.74 -9.70
C TYR A 111 -8.91 2.15 -9.57
N ASP A 112 -9.73 1.81 -10.57
CA ASP A 112 -11.15 2.18 -10.63
C ASP A 112 -12.07 1.02 -10.20
N SER A 113 -11.49 -0.17 -10.01
CA SER A 113 -12.23 -1.41 -9.77
C SER A 113 -12.13 -1.82 -8.31
N ASN A 114 -13.23 -1.70 -7.58
CA ASN A 114 -13.32 -2.28 -6.25
C ASN A 114 -13.49 -3.80 -6.37
N LEU A 115 -12.68 -4.56 -5.63
CA LEU A 115 -12.86 -6.00 -5.56
C LEU A 115 -14.23 -6.29 -4.94
N ASN A 116 -15.10 -6.88 -5.76
CA ASN A 116 -16.42 -7.36 -5.35
C ASN A 116 -16.46 -8.90 -5.48
N PRO A 117 -17.48 -9.56 -4.92
CA PRO A 117 -17.57 -11.02 -4.97
C PRO A 117 -17.57 -11.62 -6.39
N GLU A 118 -18.04 -10.87 -7.38
CA GLU A 118 -18.08 -11.32 -8.77
C GLU A 118 -16.69 -11.27 -9.43
N ILE A 119 -15.97 -10.16 -9.27
CA ILE A 119 -14.58 -10.02 -9.71
C ILE A 119 -13.71 -11.08 -9.04
N ALA A 120 -13.90 -11.33 -7.74
CA ALA A 120 -13.17 -12.37 -7.02
C ALA A 120 -13.45 -13.77 -7.60
N LYS A 121 -14.71 -14.10 -7.93
CA LYS A 121 -15.06 -15.36 -8.61
C LYS A 121 -14.39 -15.48 -9.97
N ASN A 122 -14.35 -14.39 -10.75
CA ASN A 122 -13.70 -14.41 -12.06
C ASN A 122 -12.18 -14.60 -11.94
N VAL A 123 -11.53 -13.96 -10.95
CA VAL A 123 -10.11 -14.18 -10.63
C VAL A 123 -9.84 -15.64 -10.27
N ILE A 124 -10.66 -16.23 -9.39
CA ILE A 124 -10.51 -17.63 -8.98
C ILE A 124 -10.69 -18.56 -10.18
N SER A 125 -11.75 -18.36 -10.95
CA SER A 125 -12.04 -19.14 -12.15
C SER A 125 -10.93 -19.07 -13.20
N LEU A 126 -10.26 -17.92 -13.33
CA LEU A 126 -9.09 -17.74 -14.18
C LEU A 126 -7.89 -18.48 -13.61
N TRP A 127 -7.63 -18.35 -12.31
CA TRP A 127 -6.53 -19.02 -11.62
C TRP A 127 -6.63 -20.55 -11.64
N GLU A 128 -7.83 -21.12 -11.57
CA GLU A 128 -8.05 -22.58 -11.62
C GLU A 128 -7.92 -23.18 -13.03
N ASP A 129 -7.85 -22.34 -14.06
CA ASP A 129 -7.60 -22.75 -15.45
C ASP A 129 -6.08 -22.81 -15.75
N LYS A 130 -5.71 -22.83 -17.02
CA LYS A 130 -4.31 -22.90 -17.48
C LYS A 130 -3.48 -21.65 -17.20
N ILE A 131 -4.03 -20.59 -16.60
CA ILE A 131 -3.27 -19.40 -16.18
C ILE A 131 -2.18 -19.76 -15.15
N GLN A 132 -2.41 -20.77 -14.30
CA GLN A 132 -1.36 -21.28 -13.43
C GLN A 132 -0.14 -21.80 -14.19
N SER A 133 -0.35 -22.46 -15.33
CA SER A 133 0.75 -22.93 -16.18
C SER A 133 1.56 -21.76 -16.73
N THR A 134 0.90 -20.65 -17.07
CA THR A 134 1.57 -19.40 -17.48
C THR A 134 2.50 -18.87 -16.38
N PHE A 135 2.06 -18.88 -15.12
CA PHE A 135 2.86 -18.42 -13.98
C PHE A 135 4.13 -19.27 -13.77
N GLN A 136 4.11 -20.55 -14.13
CA GLN A 136 5.30 -21.42 -14.02
C GLN A 136 6.33 -21.15 -15.13
N LEU A 137 5.93 -20.47 -16.22
CA LEU A 137 6.79 -20.16 -17.37
C LEU A 137 7.33 -18.72 -17.35
N SER A 138 6.81 -17.88 -16.46
CA SER A 138 7.27 -16.50 -16.23
C SER A 138 8.41 -16.42 -15.24
#